data_AF-A8H837-F1
#
_entry.id   AF-A8H837-F1
#
_cell.length_a   1.000
_cell.length_b   1.000
_cell.length_c   1.000
_cell.angle_alpha   90.00
_cell.angle_beta   90.00
_cell.angle_gamma   90.00
#
_symmetry.space_group_name_H-M   'P 1'
#
loop_
_entity.id
_entity.type
_entity.pdbx_description
1 polymer ?
#
loop_
_entity_poly.entity_id
_entity_poly.type
_entity_poly.pdbx_seq_one_letter_code
_entity_poly.pdbx_strand_id
1 'polypeptide(L)'
;MCLRVLNNLNSNYPVTGRNMNWFRPIEANLFLFPQGLEKIGLSAKKAHKSDLDPSVIFHWKSQYASVVSMMGDEAQGYATVDGMNSEGLVVNVLYDTPATYGKPKHYLKNGNISILRWPQYILDSFANVDQVVNYAKSNTLQLIREQIPEGGKAKDLMQDKIHLAVSDSNGHSAVIEIKNGELHVYAGEENQIVTNEPDYPTQLDILKYWQYLWGQTKPAIATPVFSVPGGVSATQSFERAAFYLTLSDPAQNPTDVLAQTRALMQNGAIPFAFNPSQKELATCTRWTNLSDHKAGVYYFLNPLNMMPVWLEVNADASQCARVKLISVNNDSGEIDNHQQLQGEMSRHLMACEDPYRS
;
A
#
# COMPACT_ATOMS: atom_id res chain seq x y z
N MET A 1 -8.66 -9.60 -2.55
CA MET A 1 -8.01 -9.23 -1.28
C MET A 1 -6.54 -9.04 -1.53
N CYS A 2 -5.98 -7.89 -1.20
CA CYS A 2 -4.57 -7.54 -1.39
C CYS A 2 -3.65 -8.36 -0.47
N LEU A 3 -2.35 -8.32 -0.75
CA LEU A 3 -1.30 -8.97 0.03
C LEU A 3 -0.07 -8.07 0.06
N ARG A 4 0.54 -7.92 1.23
CA ARG A 4 1.86 -7.28 1.41
C ARG A 4 2.80 -8.27 2.07
N VAL A 5 4.06 -8.30 1.61
CA VAL A 5 5.16 -9.07 2.19
C VAL A 5 6.39 -8.17 2.34
N LEU A 6 6.96 -8.08 3.53
CA LEU A 6 8.32 -7.59 3.74
C LEU A 6 9.29 -8.77 3.70
N ASN A 7 10.15 -8.81 2.69
CA ASN A 7 11.29 -9.72 2.66
C ASN A 7 12.50 -9.02 3.29
N ASN A 8 12.72 -9.27 4.56
CA ASN A 8 13.89 -8.85 5.33
C ASN A 8 14.71 -10.07 5.83
N LEU A 9 14.58 -11.23 5.18
CA LEU A 9 15.37 -12.44 5.50
C LEU A 9 16.88 -12.14 5.48
N ASN A 10 17.30 -11.26 4.59
CA ASN A 10 18.59 -10.60 4.64
C ASN A 10 18.38 -9.14 5.08
N SER A 11 18.70 -8.84 6.34
CA SER A 11 18.49 -7.51 6.95
C SER A 11 19.31 -6.39 6.31
N ASN A 12 20.32 -6.70 5.50
CA ASN A 12 21.09 -5.69 4.76
C ASN A 12 20.33 -5.14 3.56
N TYR A 13 19.37 -5.89 3.01
CA TYR A 13 18.66 -5.56 1.77
C TYR A 13 17.14 -5.79 1.92
N PRO A 14 16.45 -5.14 2.88
CA PRO A 14 15.01 -5.30 3.01
C PRO A 14 14.30 -4.82 1.73
N VAL A 15 13.35 -5.64 1.24
CA VAL A 15 12.49 -5.31 0.10
C VAL A 15 11.04 -5.59 0.47
N THR A 16 10.16 -4.60 0.25
CA THR A 16 8.72 -4.78 0.46
C THR A 16 8.01 -5.00 -0.88
N GLY A 17 7.16 -6.02 -0.95
CA GLY A 17 6.28 -6.28 -2.08
C GLY A 17 4.80 -6.18 -1.72
N ARG A 18 3.97 -5.72 -2.66
CA ARG A 18 2.52 -5.60 -2.45
C ARG A 18 1.72 -5.88 -3.72
N ASN A 19 0.72 -6.76 -3.63
CA ASN A 19 -0.23 -7.05 -4.71
C ASN A 19 -1.51 -6.22 -4.52
N MET A 20 -1.84 -5.38 -5.51
CA MET A 20 -3.16 -4.75 -5.61
C MET A 20 -4.14 -5.74 -6.21
N ASN A 21 -5.11 -6.20 -5.44
CA ASN A 21 -6.13 -7.13 -5.91
C ASN A 21 -7.48 -6.43 -5.96
N TRP A 22 -8.04 -6.26 -7.16
CA TRP A 22 -9.31 -5.56 -7.36
C TRP A 22 -10.19 -6.20 -8.43
N PHE A 23 -11.51 -6.07 -8.27
CA PHE A 23 -12.51 -6.71 -9.13
C PHE A 23 -12.75 -5.97 -10.46
N ARG A 24 -12.30 -4.72 -10.58
CA ARG A 24 -12.30 -3.96 -11.84
C ARG A 24 -10.96 -3.27 -12.12
N PRO A 25 -10.69 -2.85 -13.35
CA PRO A 25 -9.57 -1.97 -13.68
C PRO A 25 -9.68 -0.65 -12.90
N ILE A 26 -8.54 -0.11 -12.47
CA ILE A 26 -8.44 1.15 -11.73
C ILE A 26 -7.39 2.01 -12.44
N GLU A 27 -7.65 3.32 -12.58
CA GLU A 27 -6.62 4.26 -13.03
C GLU A 27 -5.45 4.27 -12.03
N ALA A 28 -4.23 4.08 -12.51
CA ALA A 28 -3.03 3.99 -11.69
C ALA A 28 -1.91 4.86 -12.28
N ASN A 29 -1.27 5.63 -11.40
CA ASN A 29 -0.22 6.58 -11.72
C ASN A 29 0.96 6.34 -10.78
N LEU A 30 2.19 6.55 -11.27
CA LEU A 30 3.31 6.84 -10.37
C LEU A 30 3.48 8.35 -10.28
N PHE A 31 3.48 8.87 -9.06
CA PHE A 31 3.80 10.25 -8.75
C PHE A 31 5.17 10.33 -8.09
N LEU A 32 5.92 11.37 -8.46
CA LEU A 32 7.11 11.83 -7.78
C LEU A 32 6.75 13.15 -7.10
N PHE A 33 6.88 13.18 -5.77
CA PHE A 33 6.66 14.36 -4.95
C PHE A 33 7.99 14.85 -4.35
N PRO A 34 8.39 16.11 -4.58
CA PRO A 34 9.50 16.71 -3.86
C PRO A 34 9.16 16.97 -2.39
N GLN A 35 10.19 17.19 -1.58
CA GLN A 35 10.03 17.71 -0.22
C GLN A 35 9.59 19.19 -0.22
N GLY A 36 9.01 19.64 0.89
CA GLY A 36 8.62 21.04 1.10
C GLY A 36 7.26 21.45 0.53
N LEU A 37 6.45 20.50 0.06
CA LEU A 37 5.10 20.75 -0.47
C LEU A 37 4.11 21.02 0.66
N GLU A 38 3.34 22.10 0.54
CA GLU A 38 2.23 22.41 1.44
C GLU A 38 0.98 21.64 1.00
N LYS A 39 0.47 20.77 1.86
CA LYS A 39 -0.65 19.86 1.58
C LYS A 39 -1.80 20.03 2.57
N ILE A 40 -3.00 19.70 2.11
CA ILE A 40 -4.26 19.77 2.88
C ILE A 40 -4.87 18.38 3.06
N GLY A 41 -5.49 18.15 4.22
CA GLY A 41 -6.02 16.86 4.65
C GLY A 41 -7.36 16.49 4.03
N LEU A 42 -8.06 17.46 3.45
CA LEU A 42 -9.31 17.27 2.75
C LEU A 42 -9.52 18.41 1.75
N SER A 43 -9.92 18.12 0.51
CA SER A 43 -10.21 19.18 -0.46
C SER A 43 -11.37 20.09 0.02
N ALA A 44 -11.32 21.38 -0.28
CA ALA A 44 -12.39 22.33 0.06
C ALA A 44 -13.77 21.89 -0.46
N LYS A 45 -13.84 21.33 -1.67
CA LYS A 45 -15.07 20.76 -2.25
C LYS A 45 -15.66 19.65 -1.38
N LYS A 46 -14.82 18.77 -0.82
CA LYS A 46 -15.27 17.67 0.05
C LYS A 46 -15.58 18.18 1.46
N ALA A 47 -14.81 19.12 1.99
CA ALA A 47 -15.09 19.78 3.26
C ALA A 47 -16.47 20.44 3.28
N HIS A 48 -16.81 21.22 2.24
CA HIS A 48 -18.12 21.85 2.09
C HIS A 48 -19.26 20.81 2.04
N LYS A 49 -19.06 19.68 1.33
CA LYS A 49 -20.06 18.60 1.29
C LYS A 49 -20.26 17.91 2.65
N SER A 50 -19.26 17.96 3.52
CA SER A 50 -19.26 17.36 4.85
C SER A 50 -19.51 18.36 5.98
N ASP A 51 -19.89 19.61 5.65
CA ASP A 51 -20.16 20.68 6.61
C ASP A 51 -18.99 20.93 7.59
N LEU A 52 -17.76 20.85 7.08
CA LEU A 52 -16.54 21.11 7.85
C LEU A 52 -16.00 22.50 7.55
N ASP A 53 -15.77 23.28 8.61
CA ASP A 53 -15.07 24.54 8.52
C ASP A 53 -13.62 24.31 8.03
N PRO A 54 -13.10 25.10 7.08
CA PRO A 54 -11.73 24.96 6.60
C PRO A 54 -10.66 24.95 7.71
N SER A 55 -10.88 25.66 8.83
CA SER A 55 -9.93 25.74 9.95
C SER A 55 -9.75 24.43 10.72
N VAL A 56 -10.67 23.46 10.57
CA VAL A 56 -10.55 22.15 11.21
C VAL A 56 -9.92 21.08 10.32
N ILE A 57 -9.62 21.43 9.06
CA ILE A 57 -8.92 20.54 8.14
C ILE A 57 -7.44 20.58 8.47
N PHE A 58 -6.80 19.42 8.51
CA PHE A 58 -5.37 19.30 8.78
C PHE A 58 -4.53 19.80 7.59
N HIS A 59 -3.48 20.57 7.85
CA HIS A 59 -2.48 20.98 6.87
C HIS A 59 -1.09 20.53 7.35
N TRP A 60 -0.25 20.12 6.41
CA TRP A 60 1.14 19.75 6.69
C TRP A 60 2.05 20.15 5.53
N LYS A 61 3.35 20.18 5.83
CA LYS A 61 4.40 20.37 4.85
C LYS A 61 5.18 19.07 4.71
N SER A 62 5.45 18.61 3.48
CA SER A 62 6.27 17.42 3.29
C SER A 62 7.71 17.66 3.75
N GLN A 63 8.25 16.76 4.58
CA GLN A 63 9.63 16.76 5.02
C GLN A 63 10.51 15.89 4.12
N TYR A 64 9.93 14.84 3.53
CA TYR A 64 10.63 13.89 2.68
C TYR A 64 10.04 13.90 1.27
N ALA A 65 10.90 13.68 0.28
CA ALA A 65 10.44 13.39 -1.09
C ALA A 65 9.90 11.95 -1.14
N SER A 66 9.01 11.65 -2.09
CA SER A 66 8.46 10.31 -2.25
C SER A 66 8.12 9.94 -3.68
N VAL A 67 8.17 8.65 -3.97
CA VAL A 67 7.54 8.04 -5.14
C VAL A 67 6.37 7.21 -4.66
N VAL A 68 5.18 7.43 -5.24
CA VAL A 68 3.96 6.77 -4.79
C VAL A 68 3.13 6.26 -5.95
N SER A 69 2.49 5.10 -5.76
CA SER A 69 1.38 4.68 -6.59
C SER A 69 0.11 5.40 -6.12
N MET A 70 -0.47 6.20 -6.99
CA MET A 70 -1.79 6.80 -6.75
C MET A 70 -2.84 6.19 -7.66
N MET A 71 -4.03 6.00 -7.11
CA MET A 71 -5.22 5.67 -7.89
C MET A 71 -6.12 6.90 -8.07
N GLY A 72 -6.94 6.87 -9.11
CA GLY A 72 -7.92 7.92 -9.41
C GLY A 72 -7.47 8.88 -10.50
N ASP A 73 -8.25 9.94 -10.70
CA ASP A 73 -8.09 10.91 -11.79
C ASP A 73 -8.48 12.33 -11.34
N GLU A 74 -8.35 13.32 -12.23
CA GLU A 74 -8.73 14.72 -11.94
C GLU A 74 -10.23 14.89 -11.61
N ALA A 75 -11.09 14.00 -12.12
CA ALA A 75 -12.53 14.11 -11.97
C ALA A 75 -13.01 13.63 -10.60
N GLN A 76 -12.48 12.51 -10.12
CA GLN A 76 -12.83 11.89 -8.84
C GLN A 76 -11.88 12.28 -7.69
N GLY A 77 -10.67 12.74 -8.03
CA GLY A 77 -9.55 12.97 -7.13
C GLY A 77 -8.60 11.76 -7.08
N TYR A 78 -7.57 11.85 -6.23
CA TYR A 78 -6.55 10.82 -6.11
C TYR A 78 -6.45 10.26 -4.70
N ALA A 79 -6.09 8.99 -4.58
CA ALA A 79 -5.70 8.37 -3.32
C ALA A 79 -4.29 7.78 -3.43
N THR A 80 -3.48 8.00 -2.39
CA THR A 80 -2.20 7.33 -2.24
C THR A 80 -2.48 5.91 -1.73
N VAL A 81 -2.05 4.89 -2.47
CA VAL A 81 -2.33 3.49 -2.12
C VAL A 81 -1.09 2.68 -1.79
N ASP A 82 0.08 3.18 -2.18
CA ASP A 82 1.37 2.53 -1.96
C ASP A 82 2.49 3.56 -2.22
N GLY A 83 3.64 3.46 -1.57
CA GLY A 83 4.77 4.34 -1.88
C GLY A 83 5.96 4.21 -0.95
N MET A 84 7.04 4.91 -1.32
CA MET A 84 8.30 4.98 -0.59
C MET A 84 8.82 6.41 -0.55
N ASN A 85 9.39 6.83 0.60
CA ASN A 85 10.02 8.13 0.74
C ASN A 85 11.56 8.07 0.67
N SER A 86 12.21 9.24 0.72
CA SER A 86 13.66 9.39 0.57
C SER A 86 14.49 8.75 1.68
N GLU A 87 13.89 8.41 2.82
CA GLU A 87 14.54 7.71 3.93
C GLU A 87 14.38 6.18 3.85
N GLY A 88 13.67 5.70 2.83
CA GLY A 88 13.36 4.29 2.64
C GLY A 88 12.21 3.80 3.53
N LEU A 89 11.37 4.69 4.08
CA LEU A 89 10.08 4.31 4.66
C LEU A 89 9.11 3.97 3.54
N VAL A 90 8.45 2.83 3.67
CA VAL A 90 7.42 2.34 2.75
C VAL A 90 6.07 2.30 3.49
N VAL A 91 5.03 2.72 2.80
CA VAL A 91 3.64 2.65 3.28
C VAL A 91 2.80 1.93 2.24
N ASN A 92 2.13 0.86 2.65
CA ASN A 92 1.21 0.10 1.81
C ASN A 92 -0.21 0.21 2.37
N VAL A 93 -1.17 0.56 1.51
CA VAL A 93 -2.59 0.58 1.86
C VAL A 93 -3.23 -0.74 1.45
N LEU A 94 -3.89 -1.40 2.38
CA LEU A 94 -4.69 -2.60 2.11
C LEU A 94 -6.10 -2.37 2.62
N TYR A 95 -7.06 -2.98 1.94
CA TYR A 95 -8.45 -2.91 2.36
C TYR A 95 -8.65 -3.79 3.60
N ASP A 96 -9.32 -3.29 4.64
CA ASP A 96 -9.49 -3.92 5.96
C ASP A 96 -10.98 -4.08 6.27
N THR A 97 -11.54 -5.28 6.10
CA THR A 97 -12.99 -5.50 6.23
C THR A 97 -13.56 -5.05 7.62
N PRO A 98 -12.85 -5.31 8.74
CA PRO A 98 -13.16 -4.78 10.07
C PRO A 98 -13.11 -3.26 10.29
N ALA A 99 -12.44 -2.47 9.45
CA ALA A 99 -12.11 -1.08 9.79
C ALA A 99 -13.35 -0.21 10.09
N THR A 100 -13.27 0.57 11.18
CA THR A 100 -14.30 1.54 11.57
C THR A 100 -13.68 2.88 11.97
N TYR A 101 -14.22 3.96 11.41
CA TYR A 101 -13.69 5.32 11.56
C TYR A 101 -14.51 6.16 12.54
N GLY A 102 -13.88 7.17 13.12
CA GLY A 102 -14.57 8.17 13.92
C GLY A 102 -15.32 9.19 13.05
N LYS A 103 -16.18 9.98 13.68
CA LYS A 103 -16.83 11.12 13.03
C LYS A 103 -15.88 12.32 12.98
N PRO A 104 -16.00 13.21 11.97
CA PRO A 104 -15.25 14.45 11.94
C PRO A 104 -15.37 15.25 13.25
N LYS A 105 -14.25 15.82 13.71
CA LYS A 105 -14.19 16.68 14.91
C LYS A 105 -14.29 18.15 14.48
N HIS A 106 -15.48 18.73 14.56
CA HIS A 106 -15.75 20.13 14.20
C HIS A 106 -15.13 21.17 15.16
N TYR A 107 -14.63 20.73 16.31
CA TYR A 107 -14.01 21.60 17.32
C TYR A 107 -12.47 21.54 17.29
N LEU A 108 -11.89 20.54 16.62
CA LEU A 108 -10.46 20.31 16.62
C LEU A 108 -9.82 21.06 15.46
N LYS A 109 -9.28 22.25 15.74
CA LYS A 109 -8.50 23.03 14.77
C LYS A 109 -7.38 22.17 14.20
N ASN A 110 -7.20 22.19 12.88
CA ASN A 110 -6.20 21.38 12.17
C ASN A 110 -6.29 19.89 12.52
N GLY A 111 -7.50 19.37 12.69
CA GLY A 111 -7.74 18.09 13.35
C GLY A 111 -8.18 16.94 12.45
N ASN A 112 -8.59 17.21 11.22
CA ASN A 112 -9.25 16.21 10.37
C ASN A 112 -8.44 15.94 9.09
N ILE A 113 -8.20 14.67 8.81
CA ILE A 113 -7.49 14.22 7.60
C ILE A 113 -8.26 13.07 6.95
N SER A 114 -8.44 13.16 5.64
CA SER A 114 -9.00 12.10 4.82
C SER A 114 -8.18 10.84 4.91
N ILE A 115 -8.87 9.71 5.04
CA ILE A 115 -8.22 8.40 5.02
C ILE A 115 -7.45 8.13 3.71
N LEU A 116 -7.83 8.77 2.60
CA LEU A 116 -7.15 8.63 1.31
C LEU A 116 -5.85 9.44 1.21
N ARG A 117 -5.67 10.44 2.09
CA ARG A 117 -4.48 11.30 2.16
C ARG A 117 -3.55 10.92 3.31
N TRP A 118 -4.07 10.19 4.31
CA TRP A 118 -3.30 9.72 5.45
C TRP A 118 -2.02 8.95 5.10
N PRO A 119 -2.00 8.03 4.10
CA PRO A 119 -0.77 7.34 3.70
C PRO A 119 0.32 8.31 3.22
N GLN A 120 -0.07 9.35 2.47
CA GLN A 120 0.87 10.37 2.00
C GLN A 120 1.39 11.20 3.17
N TYR A 121 0.54 11.57 4.13
CA TYR A 121 1.00 12.25 5.34
C TYR A 121 2.05 11.43 6.10
N ILE A 122 1.88 10.10 6.20
CA ILE A 122 2.89 9.23 6.81
C ILE A 122 4.22 9.30 6.04
N LEU A 123 4.19 9.12 4.72
CA LEU A 123 5.39 9.18 3.86
C LEU A 123 6.08 10.55 3.91
N ASP A 124 5.29 11.61 3.99
CA ASP A 124 5.76 12.99 4.02
C ASP A 124 6.39 13.39 5.35
N SER A 125 6.04 12.72 6.45
CA SER A 125 6.33 13.22 7.81
C SER A 125 7.30 12.38 8.63
N PHE A 126 7.51 11.11 8.27
CA PHE A 126 8.29 10.17 9.07
C PHE A 126 9.39 9.49 8.26
N ALA A 127 10.54 9.27 8.87
CA ALA A 127 11.70 8.64 8.26
C ALA A 127 11.70 7.10 8.38
N ASN A 128 11.06 6.56 9.43
CA ASN A 128 11.15 5.14 9.78
C ASN A 128 9.94 4.65 10.58
N VAL A 129 9.83 3.34 10.78
CA VAL A 129 8.69 2.70 11.44
C VAL A 129 8.52 3.16 12.89
N ASP A 130 9.62 3.37 13.63
CA ASP A 130 9.55 3.79 15.03
C ASP A 130 8.86 5.15 15.18
N GLN A 131 9.15 6.10 14.29
CA GLN A 131 8.47 7.40 14.27
C GLN A 131 6.97 7.25 13.96
N VAL A 132 6.61 6.37 13.02
CA VAL A 132 5.20 6.09 12.69
C VAL A 132 4.47 5.45 13.88
N VAL A 133 5.09 4.48 14.56
CA VAL A 133 4.54 3.82 15.74
C VAL A 133 4.33 4.82 16.88
N ASN A 134 5.30 5.71 17.11
CA ASN A 134 5.17 6.77 18.11
C ASN A 134 4.04 7.74 17.77
N TYR A 135 3.95 8.19 16.51
CA TYR A 135 2.84 8.99 16.03
C TYR A 135 1.50 8.31 16.26
N ALA A 136 1.36 7.03 15.89
CA ALA A 136 0.10 6.32 15.97
C ALA A 136 -0.37 6.15 17.44
N LYS A 137 0.57 5.95 18.38
CA LYS A 137 0.28 5.91 19.82
C LYS A 137 -0.15 7.25 20.41
N SER A 138 0.28 8.37 19.83
CA SER A 138 -0.06 9.72 20.29
C SER A 138 -0.98 10.48 19.34
N ASN A 139 -1.61 9.81 18.37
CA ASN A 139 -2.32 10.47 17.30
C ASN A 139 -3.54 11.24 17.82
N THR A 140 -3.61 12.53 17.50
CA THR A 140 -4.75 13.39 17.81
C THR A 140 -5.65 13.63 16.59
N LEU A 141 -5.16 13.32 15.38
CA LEU A 141 -5.89 13.53 14.13
C LEU A 141 -7.08 12.58 14.03
N GLN A 142 -8.19 13.13 13.57
CA GLN A 142 -9.38 12.39 13.19
C GLN A 142 -9.27 11.95 11.74
N LEU A 143 -9.19 10.62 11.53
CA LEU A 143 -9.31 10.03 10.21
C LEU A 143 -10.78 10.10 9.79
N ILE A 144 -11.04 10.77 8.68
CA ILE A 144 -12.40 10.94 8.12
C ILE A 144 -12.53 10.12 6.84
N ARG A 145 -13.76 9.64 6.62
CA ARG A 145 -14.06 8.79 5.48
C ARG A 145 -14.13 9.57 4.18
N GLU A 146 -13.70 8.94 3.10
CA GLU A 146 -13.79 9.47 1.74
C GLU A 146 -13.95 8.33 0.73
N GLN A 147 -14.75 8.55 -0.31
CA GLN A 147 -14.98 7.56 -1.36
C GLN A 147 -13.70 7.32 -2.17
N ILE A 148 -13.33 6.04 -2.32
CA ILE A 148 -12.21 5.53 -3.12
C ILE A 148 -12.36 6.04 -4.58
N PRO A 149 -11.43 6.88 -5.10
CA PRO A 149 -11.45 7.30 -6.50
C PRO A 149 -10.87 6.22 -7.40
N GLU A 150 -11.72 5.48 -8.08
CA GLU A 150 -11.29 4.36 -8.93
C GLU A 150 -11.01 4.78 -10.40
N GLY A 151 -11.39 6.01 -10.76
CA GLY A 151 -11.46 6.46 -12.15
C GLY A 151 -12.71 5.90 -12.86
N GLY A 152 -12.98 6.34 -14.08
CA GLY A 152 -14.07 5.81 -14.91
C GLY A 152 -15.48 6.24 -14.48
N LYS A 153 -16.51 5.62 -15.09
CA LYS A 153 -17.95 5.80 -14.72
C LYS A 153 -18.38 5.00 -13.49
N ALA A 154 -17.47 4.72 -12.57
CA ALA A 154 -17.81 4.01 -11.34
C ALA A 154 -18.86 4.80 -10.53
N LYS A 155 -20.15 4.45 -10.68
CA LYS A 155 -21.25 5.10 -9.95
C LYS A 155 -21.31 4.65 -8.49
N ASP A 156 -20.91 3.39 -8.25
CA ASP A 156 -20.79 2.81 -6.92
C ASP A 156 -19.31 2.81 -6.53
N LEU A 157 -18.89 3.88 -5.86
CA LEU A 157 -17.56 3.95 -5.26
C LEU A 157 -17.55 3.10 -3.99
N MET A 158 -16.55 2.24 -3.86
CA MET A 158 -16.44 1.35 -2.72
C MET A 158 -16.20 2.16 -1.43
N GLN A 159 -16.69 1.59 -0.33
CA GLN A 159 -16.35 2.10 0.99
C GLN A 159 -14.85 1.98 1.23
N ASP A 160 -14.24 3.08 1.61
CA ASP A 160 -12.94 3.10 2.25
C ASP A 160 -13.00 2.29 3.54
N LYS A 161 -12.40 1.12 3.53
CA LYS A 161 -12.07 0.38 4.73
C LYS A 161 -10.63 -0.06 4.55
N ILE A 162 -9.69 0.60 5.21
CA ILE A 162 -8.26 0.40 5.01
C ILE A 162 -7.53 0.32 6.35
N HIS A 163 -6.43 -0.42 6.33
CA HIS A 163 -5.35 -0.33 7.31
C HIS A 163 -4.03 -0.03 6.58
N LEU A 164 -2.99 0.31 7.34
CA LEU A 164 -1.65 0.50 6.81
C LEU A 164 -0.72 -0.61 7.26
N ALA A 165 0.14 -1.05 6.33
CA ALA A 165 1.38 -1.73 6.66
C ALA A 165 2.53 -0.77 6.35
N VAL A 166 3.49 -0.65 7.27
CA VAL A 166 4.68 0.19 7.11
C VAL A 166 5.95 -0.62 7.33
N SER A 167 7.01 -0.29 6.60
CA SER A 167 8.35 -0.88 6.74
C SER A 167 9.44 0.13 6.45
N ASP A 168 10.63 -0.08 6.99
CA ASP A 168 11.76 0.82 6.76
C ASP A 168 13.04 0.09 6.32
N SER A 169 14.06 0.88 6.03
CA SER A 169 15.36 0.42 5.58
C SER A 169 16.16 -0.35 6.63
N ASN A 170 15.70 -0.44 7.89
CA ASN A 170 16.28 -1.32 8.90
C ASN A 170 15.56 -2.67 8.98
N GLY A 171 14.53 -2.89 8.15
CA GLY A 171 13.74 -4.10 8.15
C GLY A 171 12.70 -4.16 9.27
N HIS A 172 12.43 -3.05 9.95
CA HIS A 172 11.31 -2.98 10.90
C HIS A 172 9.98 -2.97 10.15
N SER A 173 8.92 -3.41 10.83
CA SER A 173 7.58 -3.46 10.26
C SER A 173 6.52 -3.18 11.31
N ALA A 174 5.46 -2.48 10.92
CA ALA A 174 4.27 -2.31 11.74
C ALA A 174 2.99 -2.34 10.89
N VAL A 175 1.90 -2.77 11.52
CA VAL A 175 0.54 -2.73 10.97
C VAL A 175 -0.32 -1.84 11.84
N ILE A 176 -1.11 -0.97 11.23
CA ILE A 176 -1.95 0.01 11.89
C ILE A 176 -3.40 -0.19 11.43
N GLU A 177 -4.19 -0.85 12.27
CA GLU A 177 -5.63 -1.04 12.06
C GLU A 177 -6.43 0.09 12.72
N ILE A 178 -7.60 0.39 12.18
CA ILE A 178 -8.46 1.46 12.69
C ILE A 178 -9.74 0.85 13.24
N LYS A 179 -9.91 0.90 14.56
CA LYS A 179 -11.08 0.36 15.25
C LYS A 179 -11.72 1.46 16.07
N ASN A 180 -12.98 1.74 15.80
CA ASN A 180 -13.80 2.80 16.41
C ASN A 180 -13.16 4.20 16.32
N GLY A 181 -12.40 4.46 15.25
CA GLY A 181 -11.67 5.72 15.06
C GLY A 181 -10.36 5.82 15.83
N GLU A 182 -9.92 4.77 16.52
CA GLU A 182 -8.64 4.69 17.22
C GLU A 182 -7.63 3.86 16.41
N LEU A 183 -6.35 4.23 16.51
CA LEU A 183 -5.26 3.52 15.84
C LEU A 183 -4.76 2.39 16.74
N HIS A 184 -4.85 1.16 16.25
CA HIS A 184 -4.29 -0.02 16.89
C HIS A 184 -3.02 -0.43 16.16
N VAL A 185 -1.90 -0.39 16.87
CA VAL A 185 -0.57 -0.60 16.30
C VAL A 185 -0.01 -1.96 16.71
N TYR A 186 0.43 -2.71 15.72
CA TYR A 186 1.15 -3.98 15.88
C TYR A 186 2.54 -3.78 15.28
N ALA A 187 3.59 -3.84 16.11
CA ALA A 187 4.98 -3.64 15.68
C ALA A 187 5.84 -4.79 16.22
N GLY A 188 6.76 -5.29 15.39
CA GLY A 188 7.49 -6.52 15.70
C GLY A 188 8.07 -7.17 14.45
N GLU A 189 9.06 -8.04 14.63
CA GLU A 189 9.77 -8.73 13.54
C GLU A 189 8.87 -9.73 12.82
N GLU A 190 7.86 -10.27 13.50
CA GLU A 190 6.86 -11.19 12.94
C GLU A 190 5.91 -10.51 11.95
N ASN A 191 5.88 -9.17 11.90
CA ASN A 191 4.89 -8.42 11.15
C ASN A 191 5.24 -8.24 9.66
N GLN A 192 5.74 -9.29 9.02
CA GLN A 192 6.21 -9.24 7.63
C GLN A 192 5.06 -9.31 6.62
N ILE A 193 4.00 -10.06 6.94
CA ILE A 193 2.93 -10.36 6.00
C ILE A 193 1.63 -9.71 6.48
N VAL A 194 0.89 -9.11 5.56
CA VAL A 194 -0.39 -8.46 5.85
C VAL A 194 -1.38 -8.72 4.72
N THR A 195 -2.60 -9.06 5.09
CA THR A 195 -3.75 -9.19 4.17
C THR A 195 -4.97 -8.47 4.72
N ASN A 196 -6.04 -8.44 3.93
CA ASN A 196 -7.23 -7.65 4.20
C ASN A 196 -8.07 -8.09 5.41
N GLU A 197 -8.05 -9.38 5.73
CA GLU A 197 -8.86 -9.97 6.78
C GLU A 197 -8.31 -11.36 7.13
N PRO A 198 -8.57 -11.90 8.34
CA PRO A 198 -9.24 -11.27 9.49
C PRO A 198 -8.42 -10.12 10.09
N ASP A 199 -8.81 -9.61 11.25
CA ASP A 199 -7.98 -8.61 11.94
C ASP A 199 -6.58 -9.16 12.22
N TYR A 200 -5.62 -8.25 12.33
CA TYR A 200 -4.21 -8.60 12.31
C TYR A 200 -3.77 -9.57 13.42
N PRO A 201 -4.25 -9.45 14.68
CA PRO A 201 -3.98 -10.45 15.71
C PRO A 201 -4.39 -11.87 15.31
N THR A 202 -5.55 -12.02 14.65
CA THR A 202 -6.02 -13.31 14.17
C THR A 202 -5.12 -13.83 13.04
N GLN A 203 -4.62 -12.97 12.15
CA GLN A 203 -3.63 -13.36 11.14
C GLN A 203 -2.34 -13.90 11.80
N LEU A 204 -1.87 -13.28 12.88
CA LEU A 204 -0.72 -13.77 13.63
C LEU A 204 -0.98 -15.10 14.34
N ASP A 205 -2.20 -15.34 14.84
CA ASP A 205 -2.56 -16.64 15.43
C ASP A 205 -2.61 -17.76 14.38
N ILE A 206 -3.08 -17.46 13.16
CA ILE A 206 -2.99 -18.36 12.01
C ILE A 206 -1.52 -18.69 11.69
N LEU A 207 -0.63 -17.68 11.70
CA LEU A 207 0.80 -17.88 11.48
C LEU A 207 1.40 -18.85 12.50
N LYS A 208 1.09 -18.67 13.79
CA LYS A 208 1.59 -19.56 14.86
C LYS A 208 1.17 -21.01 14.65
N TYR A 209 -0.09 -21.24 14.27
CA TYR A 209 -0.59 -22.58 13.97
C TYR A 209 0.20 -23.24 12.84
N TRP A 210 0.43 -22.50 11.75
CA TRP A 210 1.17 -23.02 10.60
C TRP A 210 2.65 -23.24 10.89
N GLN A 211 3.30 -22.31 11.60
CA GLN A 211 4.69 -22.48 12.03
C GLN A 211 4.87 -23.74 12.89
N TYR A 212 3.91 -24.07 13.75
CA TYR A 212 3.92 -25.33 14.49
C TYR A 212 3.87 -26.54 13.53
N LEU A 213 2.93 -26.56 12.59
CA LEU A 213 2.80 -27.65 11.61
C LEU A 213 4.03 -27.80 10.71
N TRP A 214 4.66 -26.69 10.34
CA TRP A 214 5.88 -26.67 9.52
C TRP A 214 7.16 -26.98 10.31
N GLY A 215 7.05 -27.30 11.61
CA GLY A 215 8.20 -27.63 12.46
C GLY A 215 9.10 -26.45 12.79
N GLN A 216 8.58 -25.22 12.73
CA GLN A 216 9.33 -23.98 12.97
C GLN A 216 9.30 -23.51 14.42
N THR A 217 8.49 -24.14 15.27
CA THR A 217 8.44 -23.86 16.71
C THR A 217 9.53 -24.63 17.47
N LYS A 218 9.79 -24.21 18.72
CA LYS A 218 10.67 -24.93 19.66
C LYS A 218 9.84 -25.41 20.87
N PRO A 219 9.77 -26.73 21.15
CA PRO A 219 10.29 -27.83 20.35
C PRO A 219 9.55 -27.96 19.00
N ALA A 220 10.22 -28.55 18.01
CA ALA A 220 9.61 -28.85 16.72
C ALA A 220 8.68 -30.08 16.85
N ILE A 221 7.61 -30.12 16.04
CA ILE A 221 6.78 -31.31 15.91
C ILE A 221 7.59 -32.45 15.27
N ALA A 222 7.39 -33.68 15.73
CA ALA A 222 8.16 -34.84 15.24
C ALA A 222 7.93 -35.17 13.76
N THR A 223 6.75 -34.84 13.23
CA THR A 223 6.35 -35.11 11.84
C THR A 223 5.78 -33.83 11.21
N PRO A 224 6.64 -32.90 10.75
CA PRO A 224 6.19 -31.67 10.09
C PRO A 224 5.38 -31.96 8.82
N VAL A 225 4.42 -31.08 8.51
CA VAL A 225 3.58 -31.15 7.31
C VAL A 225 3.81 -29.91 6.46
N PHE A 226 4.56 -30.05 5.36
CA PHE A 226 4.83 -28.95 4.44
C PHE A 226 3.69 -28.78 3.43
N SER A 227 2.58 -28.20 3.88
CA SER A 227 1.39 -27.93 3.06
C SER A 227 0.86 -26.52 3.31
N VAL A 228 0.13 -25.99 2.34
CA VAL A 228 -0.51 -24.69 2.38
C VAL A 228 -1.73 -24.66 1.45
N PRO A 229 -2.82 -23.94 1.78
CA PRO A 229 -4.01 -23.88 0.92
C PRO A 229 -3.80 -23.05 -0.36
N GLY A 230 -4.39 -23.51 -1.48
CA GLY A 230 -4.23 -22.90 -2.81
C GLY A 230 -5.32 -21.91 -3.25
N GLY A 231 -6.27 -21.52 -2.39
CA GLY A 231 -7.39 -20.65 -2.78
C GLY A 231 -7.08 -19.14 -2.71
N VAL A 232 -8.03 -18.27 -3.03
CA VAL A 232 -7.78 -16.81 -3.21
C VAL A 232 -8.35 -15.91 -2.12
N SER A 233 -8.81 -16.48 -1.00
CA SER A 233 -9.22 -15.67 0.15
C SER A 233 -8.02 -14.90 0.73
N ALA A 234 -8.31 -13.86 1.53
CA ALA A 234 -7.25 -13.14 2.25
C ALA A 234 -6.43 -14.08 3.13
N THR A 235 -7.11 -14.89 3.94
CA THR A 235 -6.50 -15.91 4.80
C THR A 235 -5.63 -16.88 4.01
N GLN A 236 -6.12 -17.45 2.92
CA GLN A 236 -5.33 -18.40 2.12
C GLN A 236 -4.11 -17.74 1.47
N SER A 237 -4.23 -16.46 1.08
CA SER A 237 -3.12 -15.69 0.53
C SER A 237 -2.07 -15.36 1.60
N PHE A 238 -2.51 -15.06 2.83
CA PHE A 238 -1.63 -14.91 3.99
C PHE A 238 -0.87 -16.21 4.27
N GLU A 239 -1.58 -17.34 4.34
CA GLU A 239 -1.00 -18.66 4.61
C GLU A 239 0.04 -19.05 3.55
N ARG A 240 -0.23 -18.80 2.27
CA ARG A 240 0.76 -19.00 1.18
C ARG A 240 1.98 -18.12 1.34
N ALA A 241 1.80 -16.82 1.51
CA ALA A 241 2.92 -15.91 1.71
C ALA A 241 3.77 -16.33 2.92
N ALA A 242 3.12 -16.73 4.01
CA ALA A 242 3.77 -17.20 5.23
C ALA A 242 4.55 -18.49 4.98
N PHE A 243 3.98 -19.44 4.25
CA PHE A 243 4.63 -20.70 3.91
C PHE A 243 5.94 -20.46 3.16
N TYR A 244 5.89 -19.70 2.05
CA TYR A 244 7.07 -19.47 1.24
C TYR A 244 8.08 -18.57 1.92
N LEU A 245 7.67 -17.53 2.65
CA LEU A 245 8.61 -16.67 3.36
C LEU A 245 9.31 -17.42 4.51
N THR A 246 8.57 -18.16 5.33
CA THR A 246 9.10 -18.88 6.50
C THR A 246 10.08 -19.98 6.11
N LEU A 247 9.82 -20.67 4.99
CA LEU A 247 10.61 -21.81 4.55
C LEU A 247 11.69 -21.46 3.50
N SER A 248 11.89 -20.17 3.21
CA SER A 248 12.93 -19.72 2.29
C SER A 248 14.24 -19.44 3.01
N ASP A 249 15.35 -19.81 2.38
CA ASP A 249 16.68 -19.31 2.76
C ASP A 249 16.86 -17.85 2.32
N PRO A 250 17.63 -17.03 3.07
CA PRO A 250 17.89 -15.65 2.69
C PRO A 250 18.74 -15.58 1.40
N ALA A 251 18.24 -14.83 0.41
CA ALA A 251 19.08 -14.39 -0.71
C ALA A 251 20.16 -13.41 -0.22
N GLN A 252 21.35 -13.46 -0.81
CA GLN A 252 22.55 -12.85 -0.21
C GLN A 252 22.94 -11.49 -0.80
N ASN A 253 22.55 -11.19 -2.05
CA ASN A 253 22.88 -9.94 -2.74
C ASN A 253 21.59 -9.19 -3.16
N PRO A 254 21.67 -7.86 -3.41
CA PRO A 254 20.49 -7.04 -3.69
C PRO A 254 19.62 -7.56 -4.84
N THR A 255 20.25 -7.94 -5.95
CA THR A 255 19.54 -8.43 -7.14
C THR A 255 18.77 -9.71 -6.86
N ASP A 256 19.39 -10.66 -6.15
CA ASP A 256 18.76 -11.92 -5.78
C ASP A 256 17.65 -11.72 -4.74
N VAL A 257 17.80 -10.77 -3.80
CA VAL A 257 16.74 -10.45 -2.83
C VAL A 257 15.53 -9.82 -3.53
N LEU A 258 15.75 -8.93 -4.51
CA LEU A 258 14.67 -8.39 -5.34
C LEU A 258 13.98 -9.50 -6.15
N ALA A 259 14.74 -10.42 -6.74
CA ALA A 259 14.20 -11.57 -7.47
C ALA A 259 13.39 -12.52 -6.56
N GLN A 260 13.92 -12.82 -5.37
CA GLN A 260 13.23 -13.61 -4.34
C GLN A 260 11.91 -12.96 -3.95
N THR A 261 11.92 -11.65 -3.67
CA THR A 261 10.71 -10.91 -3.30
C THR A 261 9.68 -10.90 -4.42
N ARG A 262 10.12 -10.71 -5.67
CA ARG A 262 9.24 -10.80 -6.85
C ARG A 262 8.58 -12.18 -6.96
N ALA A 263 9.33 -13.26 -6.73
CA ALA A 263 8.80 -14.62 -6.76
C ALA A 263 7.79 -14.89 -5.63
N LEU A 264 8.07 -14.42 -4.41
CA LEU A 264 7.14 -14.47 -3.28
C LEU A 264 5.81 -13.76 -3.62
N MET A 265 5.88 -12.57 -4.21
CA MET A 265 4.69 -11.82 -4.60
C MET A 265 3.90 -12.51 -5.73
N GLN A 266 4.57 -13.16 -6.68
CA GLN A 266 3.90 -13.92 -7.74
C GLN A 266 3.12 -15.12 -7.19
N ASN A 267 3.63 -15.79 -6.15
CA ASN A 267 2.90 -16.88 -5.51
C ASN A 267 1.61 -16.41 -4.80
N GLY A 268 1.65 -15.19 -4.25
CA GLY A 268 0.50 -14.54 -3.63
C GLY A 268 -0.43 -13.80 -4.61
N ALA A 269 -0.12 -13.78 -5.92
CA ALA A 269 -0.94 -13.09 -6.91
C ALA A 269 -2.19 -13.90 -7.26
N ILE A 270 -3.30 -13.21 -7.52
CA ILE A 270 -4.52 -13.82 -8.05
C ILE A 270 -4.43 -13.76 -9.58
N PRO A 271 -4.42 -14.90 -10.29
CA PRO A 271 -4.21 -14.90 -11.72
C PRO A 271 -5.29 -14.10 -12.47
N PHE A 272 -4.88 -13.47 -13.58
CA PHE A 272 -5.82 -12.81 -14.47
C PHE A 272 -6.84 -13.83 -15.00
N ALA A 273 -8.12 -13.43 -15.06
CA ALA A 273 -9.24 -14.29 -15.43
C ALA A 273 -9.50 -15.52 -14.53
N PHE A 274 -8.92 -15.59 -13.33
CA PHE A 274 -9.24 -16.62 -12.35
C PHE A 274 -10.58 -16.32 -11.64
N ASN A 275 -11.62 -17.12 -11.91
CA ASN A 275 -12.97 -16.91 -11.37
C ASN A 275 -13.61 -18.22 -10.89
N PRO A 276 -13.11 -18.81 -9.79
CA PRO A 276 -13.64 -20.08 -9.28
C PRO A 276 -15.10 -19.97 -8.81
N SER A 277 -15.55 -18.76 -8.45
CA SER A 277 -16.92 -18.51 -7.99
C SER A 277 -17.91 -18.18 -9.12
N GLN A 278 -17.47 -18.15 -10.39
CA GLN A 278 -18.30 -17.78 -11.55
C GLN A 278 -19.07 -16.45 -11.36
N LYS A 279 -18.45 -15.47 -10.70
CA LYS A 279 -19.05 -14.13 -10.49
C LYS A 279 -18.88 -13.27 -11.74
N GLU A 280 -19.79 -12.32 -11.96
CA GLU A 280 -19.66 -11.35 -13.05
C GLU A 280 -18.36 -10.53 -12.95
N LEU A 281 -18.02 -10.09 -11.74
CA LEU A 281 -16.78 -9.39 -11.45
C LEU A 281 -15.90 -10.24 -10.52
N ALA A 282 -14.83 -10.79 -11.08
CA ALA A 282 -13.82 -11.54 -10.33
C ALA A 282 -12.65 -10.64 -9.93
N THR A 283 -12.17 -10.81 -8.70
CA THR A 283 -10.95 -10.14 -8.24
C THR A 283 -9.73 -10.80 -8.87
N CYS A 284 -8.82 -10.00 -9.42
CA CYS A 284 -7.50 -10.44 -9.83
C CYS A 284 -6.44 -9.43 -9.38
N THR A 285 -5.16 -9.81 -9.46
CA THR A 285 -4.06 -8.87 -9.27
C THR A 285 -4.03 -7.89 -10.44
N ARG A 286 -4.15 -6.59 -10.13
CA ARG A 286 -4.10 -5.48 -11.09
C ARG A 286 -2.68 -4.96 -11.27
N TRP A 287 -1.89 -4.97 -10.21
CA TRP A 287 -0.47 -4.71 -10.25
C TRP A 287 0.23 -5.21 -8.99
N THR A 288 1.56 -5.32 -9.07
CA THR A 288 2.44 -5.58 -7.94
C THR A 288 3.43 -4.43 -7.82
N ASN A 289 3.60 -3.91 -6.61
CA ASN A 289 4.66 -2.96 -6.27
C ASN A 289 5.82 -3.70 -5.59
N LEU A 290 7.06 -3.29 -5.85
CA LEU A 290 8.23 -3.68 -5.06
C LEU A 290 8.97 -2.40 -4.64
N SER A 291 9.43 -2.34 -3.40
CA SER A 291 10.20 -1.20 -2.85
C SER A 291 11.53 -1.72 -2.33
N ASP A 292 12.61 -1.37 -3.01
CA ASP A 292 13.97 -1.60 -2.53
C ASP A 292 14.34 -0.48 -1.58
N HIS A 293 14.25 -0.75 -0.27
CA HIS A 293 14.38 0.26 0.76
C HIS A 293 15.77 0.90 0.81
N LYS A 294 16.83 0.14 0.47
CA LYS A 294 18.21 0.63 0.54
C LYS A 294 18.64 1.32 -0.75
N ALA A 295 18.19 0.81 -1.89
CA ALA A 295 18.49 1.43 -3.17
C ALA A 295 17.62 2.67 -3.46
N GLY A 296 16.49 2.82 -2.76
CA GLY A 296 15.55 3.91 -3.04
C GLY A 296 14.83 3.73 -4.38
N VAL A 297 14.69 2.50 -4.86
CA VAL A 297 14.02 2.18 -6.14
C VAL A 297 12.63 1.60 -5.91
N TYR A 298 11.64 2.18 -6.57
CA TYR A 298 10.24 1.79 -6.50
C TYR A 298 9.77 1.20 -7.84
N TYR A 299 9.39 -0.06 -7.84
CA TYR A 299 8.99 -0.83 -9.02
C TYR A 299 7.47 -0.99 -9.09
N PHE A 300 6.94 -0.99 -10.31
CA PHE A 300 5.55 -1.29 -10.62
C PHE A 300 5.48 -2.36 -11.71
N LEU A 301 4.72 -3.41 -11.46
CA LEU A 301 4.54 -4.55 -12.34
C LEU A 301 3.05 -4.69 -12.68
N ASN A 302 2.69 -4.40 -13.93
CA ASN A 302 1.36 -4.70 -14.47
C ASN A 302 1.38 -6.12 -15.07
N PRO A 303 0.52 -7.07 -14.64
CA PRO A 303 0.48 -8.41 -15.23
C PRO A 303 0.04 -8.43 -16.70
N LEU A 304 -0.50 -7.32 -17.22
CA LEU A 304 -0.84 -7.17 -18.64
C LEU A 304 0.32 -6.58 -19.48
N ASN A 305 1.47 -6.31 -18.86
CA ASN A 305 2.68 -5.80 -19.51
C ASN A 305 3.83 -6.80 -19.29
N MET A 306 4.64 -7.02 -20.31
CA MET A 306 5.76 -7.99 -20.23
C MET A 306 6.94 -7.48 -19.41
N MET A 307 7.16 -6.16 -19.39
CA MET A 307 8.30 -5.53 -18.74
C MET A 307 7.84 -4.67 -17.57
N PRO A 308 8.57 -4.66 -16.44
CA PRO A 308 8.29 -3.78 -15.32
C PRO A 308 8.72 -2.35 -15.65
N VAL A 309 8.20 -1.41 -14.86
CA VAL A 309 8.67 -0.03 -14.82
C VAL A 309 9.11 0.33 -13.41
N TRP A 310 10.00 1.32 -13.28
CA TRP A 310 10.44 1.80 -11.96
C TRP A 310 10.84 3.28 -11.97
N LEU A 311 10.94 3.83 -10.77
CA LEU A 311 11.49 5.16 -10.49
C LEU A 311 12.40 5.07 -9.26
N GLU A 312 13.44 5.89 -9.26
CA GLU A 312 14.22 6.18 -8.06
C GLU A 312 13.57 7.33 -7.28
N VAL A 313 13.58 7.24 -5.95
CA VAL A 313 13.15 8.34 -5.09
C VAL A 313 14.22 9.42 -5.15
N ASN A 314 13.86 10.57 -5.71
CA ASN A 314 14.77 11.70 -5.88
C ASN A 314 14.50 12.79 -4.82
N ALA A 315 15.38 12.88 -3.82
CA ALA A 315 15.30 13.91 -2.77
C ALA A 315 15.53 15.34 -3.30
N ASP A 316 16.26 15.47 -4.41
CA ASP A 316 16.61 16.76 -5.03
C ASP A 316 15.59 17.22 -6.08
N ALA A 317 14.51 16.47 -6.27
CA ALA A 317 13.44 16.91 -7.16
C ALA A 317 12.88 18.27 -6.71
N SER A 318 12.65 19.17 -7.67
CA SER A 318 12.13 20.51 -7.41
C SER A 318 10.68 20.69 -7.82
N GLN A 319 10.10 19.74 -8.54
CA GLN A 319 8.75 19.82 -9.09
C GLN A 319 8.05 18.46 -9.01
N CYS A 320 6.74 18.49 -8.79
CA CYS A 320 5.90 17.30 -8.89
C CYS A 320 5.85 16.82 -10.33
N ALA A 321 5.94 15.51 -10.52
CA ALA A 321 5.76 14.90 -11.82
C ALA A 321 5.09 13.55 -11.70
N ARG A 322 4.49 13.07 -12.79
CA ARG A 322 3.82 11.77 -12.82
C ARG A 322 3.97 11.06 -14.15
N VAL A 323 3.78 9.75 -14.12
CA VAL A 323 3.55 8.91 -15.31
C VAL A 323 2.28 8.09 -15.11
N LYS A 324 1.43 8.04 -16.14
CA LYS A 324 0.22 7.20 -16.15
C LYS A 324 0.62 5.78 -16.53
N LEU A 325 0.26 4.80 -15.71
CA LEU A 325 0.56 3.39 -15.95
C LEU A 325 -0.67 2.58 -16.35
N ILE A 326 -1.85 2.98 -15.86
CA ILE A 326 -3.13 2.44 -16.27
C ILE A 326 -4.08 3.63 -16.40
N SER A 327 -4.72 3.80 -17.55
CA SER A 327 -5.74 4.84 -17.78
C SER A 327 -7.09 4.20 -18.02
N VAL A 328 -8.14 4.78 -17.45
CA VAL A 328 -9.52 4.31 -17.63
C VAL A 328 -10.32 5.44 -18.27
N ASN A 329 -10.78 5.25 -19.49
CA ASN A 329 -11.54 6.28 -20.19
C ASN A 329 -12.91 6.47 -19.54
N ASN A 330 -13.16 7.70 -19.09
CA ASN A 330 -14.37 8.06 -18.36
C ASN A 330 -15.65 8.01 -19.19
N ASP A 331 -15.58 7.97 -20.53
CA ASP A 331 -16.74 7.94 -21.42
C ASP A 331 -16.99 6.53 -22.01
N SER A 332 -15.95 5.90 -22.55
CA SER A 332 -16.03 4.61 -23.23
C SER A 332 -15.82 3.41 -22.31
N GLY A 333 -15.19 3.58 -21.14
CA GLY A 333 -14.75 2.49 -20.28
C GLY A 333 -13.54 1.72 -20.82
N GLU A 334 -12.93 2.19 -21.92
CA GLU A 334 -11.71 1.63 -22.47
C GLU A 334 -10.54 1.76 -21.48
N ILE A 335 -9.69 0.74 -21.42
CA ILE A 335 -8.54 0.69 -20.52
C ILE A 335 -7.26 0.66 -21.34
N ASP A 336 -6.38 1.63 -21.11
CA ASP A 336 -5.02 1.62 -21.64
C ASP A 336 -4.04 1.24 -20.51
N ASN A 337 -3.33 0.12 -20.71
CA ASN A 337 -2.31 -0.38 -19.77
C ASN A 337 -0.90 0.14 -20.08
N HIS A 338 -0.75 1.03 -21.07
CA HIS A 338 0.51 1.61 -21.49
C HIS A 338 1.60 0.55 -21.74
N GLN A 339 1.26 -0.49 -22.52
CA GLN A 339 2.11 -1.68 -22.75
C GLN A 339 3.49 -1.37 -23.34
N GLN A 340 3.65 -0.20 -23.94
CA GLN A 340 4.91 0.32 -24.47
C GLN A 340 5.89 0.79 -23.39
N LEU A 341 5.42 1.09 -22.17
CA LEU A 341 6.28 1.54 -21.08
C LEU A 341 7.06 0.37 -20.49
N GLN A 342 8.37 0.56 -20.38
CA GLN A 342 9.29 -0.41 -19.81
C GLN A 342 10.51 0.32 -19.26
N GLY A 343 11.08 -0.18 -18.17
CA GLY A 343 12.34 0.36 -17.65
C GLY A 343 12.18 1.49 -16.64
N GLU A 344 13.23 2.30 -16.55
CA GLU A 344 13.29 3.50 -15.72
C GLU A 344 12.43 4.62 -16.34
N MET A 345 11.56 5.26 -15.53
CA MET A 345 10.50 6.15 -16.02
C MET A 345 10.82 7.65 -15.97
N SER A 346 12.01 8.09 -15.55
CA SER A 346 12.36 9.52 -15.40
C SER A 346 12.10 10.33 -16.67
N ARG A 347 12.34 9.76 -17.85
CA ARG A 347 12.12 10.40 -19.16
C ARG A 347 10.65 10.45 -19.59
N HIS A 348 9.80 9.69 -18.92
CA HIS A 348 8.35 9.61 -19.16
C HIS A 348 7.55 10.44 -18.15
N LEU A 349 8.21 11.02 -17.15
CA LEU A 349 7.59 11.90 -16.17
C LEU A 349 7.09 13.18 -16.85
N MET A 350 5.83 13.48 -16.60
CA MET A 350 5.17 14.73 -16.99
C MET A 350 4.98 15.59 -15.75
N ALA A 351 5.36 16.87 -15.82
CA ALA A 351 5.09 17.82 -14.75
C ALA A 351 3.59 17.86 -14.43
N CYS A 352 3.26 17.92 -13.15
CA CYS A 352 1.87 18.00 -12.68
C CYS A 352 1.77 18.88 -11.44
N GLU A 353 0.54 19.24 -11.06
CA GLU A 353 0.30 19.81 -9.73
C GLU A 353 0.23 18.69 -8.68
N ASP A 354 0.51 19.04 -7.42
CA ASP A 354 0.25 18.15 -6.30
C ASP A 354 -1.28 18.03 -6.10
N PRO A 355 -1.88 16.82 -6.20
CA PRO A 355 -3.32 16.65 -6.02
C PRO A 355 -3.79 16.94 -4.59
N TYR A 356 -2.86 17.03 -3.64
CA TYR A 356 -3.13 17.36 -2.24
C TYR A 356 -2.70 18.77 -1.85
N ARG A 357 -2.32 19.61 -2.82
CA ARG A 357 -1.91 21.01 -2.58
C ARG A 357 -2.94 21.75 -1.71
N SER A 358 -2.41 22.48 -0.71
CA SER A 358 -3.18 23.34 0.19
C SER A 358 -3.73 24.60 -0.47
#